data_AF-A0A671RGB9-F1
#
_entry.id   AF-A0A671RGB9-F1
#
_cell.length_a   1.000
_cell.length_b   1.000
_cell.length_c   1.000
_cell.angle_alpha   90.00
_cell.angle_beta   90.00
_cell.angle_gamma   90.00
#
_symmetry.space_group_name_H-M   'P 1'
#
loop_
_entity.id
_entity.type
_entity.pdbx_description
1 polymer ?
#
loop_
_entity_poly.entity_id
_entity_poly.type
_entity_poly.pdbx_seq_one_letter_code
_entity_poly.pdbx_strand_id
1 'polypeptide(L)'
;MHFSIPETEVRSDENGSTYVAYNIHVNGVLHCRVRYSQLLGLHEQWPSVKMMRQDPILGSSEMFNSFLRKAQQETQQIPTEEVQLEIYLFSGQKVKVNILTSDQTEDVLEAVASKLDLPDELVGYFSLFLVQERGDGGCTYVRKLQEFELPYVSITSLHSPNYRIVLRKSYWDTAYDSDVMDDRVGLNLLYAQTVSDIERGWILVNKEQHRQLKSLQEKGSKKEVRLTILRHECIMLKPPFDPCITDFPEKGCHVIVGAGNNELNFHVKLPSDQMKEGSFKVTRMRCWRVTSSVPVANGTANPSSSSKCDVKLELAFEYLMSKDRLQWVTITSPQAIMMSICLQSMVDELMVKKSGGSIKKKKRLNGSFQRSDSQQAVKSPPLLDSPDPSREQVVKLSTKLSSVSLRGLSSSNSASDISGNDFHGNYAFEGIGDDDL
;
A
#
# COMPACT_ATOMS: atom_id res chain seq x y z
N MET A 1 1.34 5.31 3.53
CA MET A 1 1.01 5.24 2.08
C MET A 1 2.11 5.90 1.26
N HIS A 2 2.44 5.39 0.07
CA HIS A 2 3.50 5.97 -0.76
C HIS A 2 2.90 6.74 -1.95
N PHE A 3 3.16 8.05 -2.01
CA PHE A 3 2.76 8.90 -3.15
C PHE A 3 3.99 9.29 -3.97
N SER A 4 3.87 9.23 -5.29
CA SER A 4 4.92 9.66 -6.21
C SER A 4 4.33 10.28 -7.47
N ILE A 5 5.07 11.20 -8.08
CA ILE A 5 4.74 11.76 -9.40
C ILE A 5 5.93 11.45 -10.31
N PRO A 6 5.99 10.24 -10.89
CA PRO A 6 7.14 9.80 -11.68
C PRO A 6 7.20 10.50 -13.05
N GLU A 7 6.05 10.96 -13.56
CA GLU A 7 5.93 11.51 -14.91
C GLU A 7 4.91 12.65 -14.95
N THR A 8 5.07 13.51 -15.96
CA THR A 8 4.11 14.55 -16.34
C THR A 8 3.76 14.40 -17.81
N GLU A 9 2.50 14.67 -18.14
CA GLU A 9 1.98 14.59 -19.51
C GLU A 9 1.48 15.97 -19.96
N VAL A 10 1.71 16.35 -21.22
CA VAL A 10 1.07 17.53 -21.80
C VAL A 10 -0.28 17.10 -22.39
N ARG A 11 -1.36 17.72 -21.95
CA ARG A 11 -2.72 17.47 -22.43
C ARG A 11 -3.36 18.76 -22.91
N SER A 12 -4.37 18.66 -23.76
CA SER A 12 -5.19 19.80 -24.20
C SER A 12 -6.54 19.74 -23.53
N ASP A 13 -7.07 20.89 -23.14
CA ASP A 13 -8.47 21.01 -22.72
C ASP A 13 -9.41 21.02 -23.94
N GLU A 14 -10.72 21.03 -23.68
CA GLU A 14 -11.76 21.10 -24.72
C GLU A 14 -11.68 22.40 -25.56
N ASN A 15 -11.03 23.44 -25.02
CA ASN A 15 -10.81 24.72 -25.68
C ASN A 15 -9.51 24.76 -26.50
N GLY A 16 -8.77 23.65 -26.57
CA GLY A 16 -7.50 23.52 -27.28
C GLY A 16 -6.28 24.10 -26.53
N SER A 17 -6.45 24.60 -25.32
CA SER A 17 -5.36 25.10 -24.47
C SER A 17 -4.59 23.94 -23.87
N THR A 18 -3.27 23.94 -24.02
CA THR A 18 -2.39 22.91 -23.46
C THR A 18 -2.08 23.16 -22.00
N TYR A 19 -2.15 22.13 -21.17
CA TYR A 19 -1.74 22.14 -19.77
C TYR A 19 -0.86 20.93 -19.44
N VAL A 20 -0.07 21.06 -18.37
CA VAL A 20 0.72 19.95 -17.82
C VAL A 20 -0.12 19.21 -16.78
N ALA A 21 -0.34 17.93 -17.02
CA ALA A 21 -0.94 16.98 -16.10
C ALA A 21 0.17 16.26 -15.31
N TYR A 22 -0.04 16.15 -14.01
CA TYR A 22 0.83 15.44 -13.08
C TYR A 22 0.22 14.09 -12.78
N ASN A 23 0.95 13.02 -13.09
CA ASN A 23 0.49 11.65 -12.88
C ASN A 23 0.78 11.25 -11.43
N ILE A 24 -0.24 11.28 -10.58
CA ILE A 24 -0.11 10.86 -9.18
C ILE A 24 -0.23 9.35 -9.12
N HIS A 25 0.85 8.71 -8.68
CA HIS A 25 0.90 7.29 -8.39
C HIS A 25 0.77 7.07 -6.89
N VAL A 26 -0.13 6.15 -6.52
CA VAL A 26 -0.31 5.66 -5.16
C VAL A 26 0.19 4.23 -5.11
N ASN A 27 1.17 3.98 -4.24
CA ASN A 27 1.81 2.68 -4.07
C ASN A 27 2.30 2.10 -5.43
N GLY A 28 2.88 2.95 -6.27
CA GLY A 28 3.47 2.59 -7.56
C GLY A 28 2.49 2.50 -8.74
N VAL A 29 1.18 2.52 -8.48
CA VAL A 29 0.14 2.45 -9.52
C VAL A 29 -0.41 3.85 -9.78
N LEU A 30 -0.63 4.19 -11.05
CA LEU A 30 -1.30 5.42 -11.42
C LEU A 30 -2.69 5.49 -10.79
N HIS A 31 -2.91 6.50 -9.96
CA HIS A 31 -4.18 6.73 -9.27
C HIS A 31 -5.00 7.80 -9.98
N CYS A 32 -4.40 8.97 -10.22
CA CYS A 32 -5.07 10.07 -10.91
C CYS A 32 -4.09 10.96 -11.68
N ARG A 33 -4.63 11.77 -12.60
CA ARG A 33 -3.94 12.83 -13.33
C ARG A 33 -4.57 14.16 -12.94
N VAL A 34 -3.76 15.10 -12.46
CA VAL A 34 -4.25 16.40 -12.00
C VAL A 34 -3.43 17.55 -12.60
N ARG A 35 -4.06 18.71 -12.81
CA ARG A 35 -3.36 19.94 -13.22
C ARG A 35 -2.76 20.65 -12.00
N TYR A 36 -1.74 21.48 -12.22
CA TYR A 36 -1.11 22.24 -11.13
C TYR A 36 -2.12 23.07 -10.33
N SER A 37 -3.12 23.69 -10.99
CA SER A 37 -4.14 24.47 -10.28
C SER A 37 -5.01 23.65 -9.32
N GLN A 38 -5.23 22.36 -9.60
CA GLN A 38 -5.93 21.47 -8.67
C GLN A 38 -5.07 21.16 -7.44
N LEU A 39 -3.77 20.91 -7.65
CA LEU A 39 -2.81 20.72 -6.55
C LEU A 39 -2.63 21.98 -5.71
N LEU A 40 -2.56 23.14 -6.37
CA LEU A 40 -2.49 24.43 -5.70
C LEU A 40 -3.77 24.70 -4.90
N GLY A 41 -4.95 24.44 -5.47
CA GLY A 41 -6.21 24.59 -4.74
C GLY A 41 -6.30 23.69 -3.51
N LEU A 42 -5.80 22.45 -3.60
CA LEU A 42 -5.67 21.55 -2.45
C LEU A 42 -4.70 22.13 -1.39
N HIS A 43 -3.58 22.71 -1.82
CA HIS A 43 -2.60 23.32 -0.92
C HIS A 43 -3.14 24.59 -0.23
N GLU A 44 -3.82 25.47 -0.97
CA GLU A 44 -4.37 26.73 -0.47
C GLU A 44 -5.55 26.53 0.49
N GLN A 45 -6.36 25.49 0.27
CA GLN A 45 -7.40 25.06 1.21
C GLN A 45 -6.80 24.48 2.51
N TRP A 46 -5.48 24.36 2.58
CA TRP A 46 -4.73 23.85 3.72
C TRP A 46 -3.66 24.84 4.23
N PRO A 47 -4.03 25.97 4.85
CA PRO A 47 -3.06 26.99 5.28
C PRO A 47 -2.09 26.54 6.40
N SER A 48 -2.26 25.35 6.98
CA SER A 48 -1.61 24.95 8.24
C SER A 48 -0.69 23.73 8.16
N VAL A 49 -0.16 23.34 7.00
CA VAL A 49 0.79 22.21 6.91
C VAL A 49 2.08 22.62 6.22
N LYS A 50 3.04 23.13 7.00
CA LYS A 50 4.45 22.86 6.73
C LYS A 50 4.62 21.34 6.89
N MET A 51 5.13 20.69 5.84
CA MET A 51 5.50 19.26 5.76
C MET A 51 4.39 18.29 5.29
N MET A 52 4.04 18.38 4.00
CA MET A 52 3.10 17.49 3.28
C MET A 52 3.49 15.99 3.21
N ARG A 53 4.62 15.53 3.78
CA ARG A 53 5.14 14.17 3.51
C ARG A 53 5.02 13.16 4.65
N GLN A 54 4.72 13.57 5.88
CA GLN A 54 4.79 12.67 7.04
C GLN A 54 3.75 12.92 8.13
N ASP A 55 2.62 13.55 7.83
CA ASP A 55 1.57 13.71 8.84
C ASP A 55 0.60 12.50 8.79
N PRO A 56 0.48 11.69 9.86
CA PRO A 56 -0.55 10.65 9.97
C PRO A 56 -1.97 11.21 9.75
N ILE A 57 -2.17 12.50 10.01
CA ILE A 57 -3.45 13.20 9.83
C ILE A 57 -3.83 13.25 8.33
N LEU A 58 -2.87 13.27 7.40
CA LEU A 58 -3.12 13.43 5.98
C LEU A 58 -3.91 12.25 5.38
N GLY A 59 -3.59 11.02 5.80
CA GLY A 59 -4.30 9.82 5.35
C GLY A 59 -5.72 9.70 5.89
N SER A 60 -6.01 10.36 7.01
CA SER A 60 -7.33 10.40 7.64
C SER A 60 -8.17 11.64 7.29
N SER A 61 -7.60 12.59 6.53
CA SER A 61 -8.29 13.82 6.17
C SER A 61 -9.36 13.56 5.12
N GLU A 62 -10.63 13.82 5.47
CA GLU A 62 -11.75 13.70 4.53
C GLU A 62 -11.57 14.62 3.32
N MET A 63 -10.96 15.79 3.49
CA MET A 63 -10.68 16.71 2.38
C MET A 63 -9.72 16.08 1.37
N PHE A 64 -8.64 15.45 1.85
CA PHE A 64 -7.65 14.79 1.00
C PHE A 64 -8.20 13.53 0.34
N ASN A 65 -8.90 12.70 1.12
CA ASN A 65 -9.53 11.49 0.61
C ASN A 65 -10.60 11.82 -0.44
N SER A 66 -11.39 12.87 -0.22
CA SER A 66 -12.36 13.37 -1.19
C SER A 66 -11.70 13.91 -2.46
N PHE A 67 -10.59 14.64 -2.34
CA PHE A 67 -9.80 15.10 -3.48
C PHE A 67 -9.28 13.91 -4.31
N LEU A 68 -8.63 12.94 -3.68
CA LEU A 68 -8.06 11.78 -4.37
C LEU A 68 -9.12 10.91 -5.04
N ARG A 69 -10.27 10.76 -4.41
CA ARG A 69 -11.42 10.02 -4.94
C ARG A 69 -11.98 10.69 -6.20
N LYS A 70 -12.24 12.00 -6.14
CA LYS A 70 -12.74 12.77 -7.29
C LYS A 70 -11.73 12.76 -8.44
N ALA A 71 -10.45 12.98 -8.13
CA ALA A 71 -9.40 12.95 -9.13
C ALA A 71 -9.27 11.57 -9.81
N GLN A 72 -9.44 10.47 -9.06
CA GLN A 72 -9.45 9.12 -9.63
C GLN A 72 -10.60 8.94 -10.63
N GLN A 73 -11.81 9.35 -10.24
CA GLN A 73 -13.00 9.25 -11.08
C GLN A 73 -12.89 10.12 -12.35
N GLU A 74 -12.46 11.37 -12.23
CA GLU A 74 -12.24 12.30 -13.35
C GLU A 74 -11.17 11.77 -14.32
N THR A 75 -10.11 11.14 -13.81
CA THR A 75 -9.02 10.63 -14.66
C THR A 75 -9.47 9.50 -15.57
N GLN A 76 -10.31 8.61 -15.04
CA GLN A 76 -10.78 7.43 -15.74
C GLN A 76 -12.08 7.68 -16.51
N GLN A 77 -12.75 8.81 -16.27
CA GLN A 77 -14.00 9.21 -16.94
C GLN A 77 -15.10 8.14 -16.83
N ILE A 78 -15.13 7.42 -15.69
CA ILE A 78 -16.10 6.36 -15.44
C ILE A 78 -17.35 6.98 -14.78
N PRO A 79 -18.54 6.89 -15.42
CA PRO A 79 -19.77 7.41 -14.85
C PRO A 79 -20.19 6.58 -13.63
N THR A 80 -20.94 7.19 -12.72
CA THR A 80 -21.57 6.49 -11.60
C THR A 80 -22.72 5.62 -12.12
N GLU A 81 -22.55 4.30 -12.06
CA GLU A 81 -23.54 3.32 -12.48
C GLU A 81 -23.54 2.10 -11.54
N GLU A 82 -24.65 1.36 -11.50
CA GLU A 82 -24.74 0.11 -10.74
C GLU A 82 -24.07 -1.02 -11.52
N VAL A 83 -23.13 -1.70 -10.87
CA VAL A 83 -22.33 -2.77 -11.44
C VAL A 83 -22.23 -3.94 -10.47
N GLN A 84 -21.96 -5.12 -11.03
CA GLN A 84 -21.66 -6.30 -10.22
C GLN A 84 -20.14 -6.50 -10.16
N LEU A 85 -19.56 -6.35 -8.97
CA LEU A 85 -18.14 -6.56 -8.73
C LEU A 85 -17.89 -7.96 -8.14
N GLU A 86 -16.91 -8.68 -8.69
CA GLU A 86 -16.46 -9.98 -8.18
C GLU A 86 -15.33 -9.82 -7.17
N ILE A 87 -15.56 -10.28 -5.94
CA ILE A 87 -14.58 -10.29 -4.86
C ILE A 87 -14.19 -11.74 -4.58
N TYR A 88 -12.89 -12.03 -4.58
CA TYR A 88 -12.37 -13.37 -4.40
C TYR A 88 -12.09 -13.65 -2.92
N LEU A 89 -12.51 -14.82 -2.47
CA LEU A 89 -12.11 -15.38 -1.18
C LEU A 89 -10.84 -16.21 -1.36
N PHE A 90 -10.10 -16.40 -0.26
CA PHE A 90 -8.88 -17.21 -0.29
C PHE A 90 -9.12 -18.71 -0.55
N SER A 91 -10.38 -19.16 -0.42
CA SER A 91 -10.83 -20.49 -0.86
C SER A 91 -10.91 -20.65 -2.38
N GLY A 92 -10.74 -19.57 -3.15
CA GLY A 92 -10.99 -19.53 -4.60
C GLY A 92 -12.46 -19.27 -4.96
N GLN A 93 -13.38 -19.27 -3.98
CA GLN A 93 -14.77 -18.88 -4.19
C GLN A 93 -14.87 -17.38 -4.53
N LYS A 94 -15.83 -17.03 -5.38
CA LYS A 94 -16.14 -15.64 -5.73
C LYS A 94 -17.43 -15.20 -5.05
N VAL A 95 -17.43 -14.00 -4.50
CA VAL A 95 -18.58 -13.29 -3.96
C VAL A 95 -18.93 -12.18 -4.93
N LYS A 96 -20.16 -12.16 -5.43
CA LYS A 96 -20.65 -11.10 -6.32
C LYS A 96 -21.47 -10.11 -5.51
N VAL A 97 -21.06 -8.85 -5.53
CA VAL A 97 -21.73 -7.74 -4.85
C VAL A 97 -22.19 -6.71 -5.87
N ASN A 98 -23.39 -6.16 -5.65
CA ASN A 98 -23.90 -5.06 -6.47
C ASN A 98 -23.46 -3.76 -5.78
N ILE A 99 -22.72 -2.93 -6.51
CA ILE A 99 -22.11 -1.70 -6.02
C ILE A 99 -22.32 -0.58 -7.05
N LEU A 100 -22.07 0.66 -6.66
CA LEU A 100 -21.85 1.75 -7.60
C LEU A 100 -20.37 1.78 -8.02
N THR A 101 -20.08 2.18 -9.25
CA THR A 101 -18.70 2.41 -9.71
C THR A 101 -17.96 3.47 -8.88
N SER A 102 -18.69 4.33 -8.17
CA SER A 102 -18.20 5.37 -7.25
C SER A 102 -18.23 4.98 -5.77
N ASP A 103 -18.53 3.72 -5.44
CA ASP A 103 -18.45 3.23 -4.05
C ASP A 103 -16.99 3.15 -3.59
N GLN A 104 -16.74 3.51 -2.34
CA GLN A 104 -15.41 3.50 -1.72
C GLN A 104 -15.05 2.10 -1.21
N THR A 105 -13.78 1.90 -0.86
CA THR A 105 -13.30 0.63 -0.31
C THR A 105 -14.12 0.12 0.87
N GLU A 106 -14.53 0.99 1.80
CA GLU A 106 -15.36 0.59 2.95
C GLU A 106 -16.77 0.20 2.52
N ASP A 107 -17.40 0.94 1.60
CA ASP A 107 -18.75 0.64 1.10
C ASP A 107 -18.77 -0.76 0.44
N VAL A 108 -17.75 -1.07 -0.37
CA VAL A 108 -17.59 -2.39 -1.00
C VAL A 108 -17.30 -3.47 0.04
N LEU A 109 -16.47 -3.19 1.05
CA LEU A 109 -16.15 -4.14 2.12
C LEU A 109 -17.41 -4.49 2.95
N GLU A 110 -18.24 -3.49 3.27
CA GLU A 110 -19.52 -3.67 3.95
C GLU A 110 -20.52 -4.48 3.10
N ALA A 111 -20.59 -4.22 1.79
CA ALA A 111 -21.42 -5.00 0.87
C ALA A 111 -20.97 -6.48 0.82
N VAL A 112 -19.66 -6.75 0.85
CA VAL A 112 -19.11 -8.12 0.91
C VAL A 112 -19.42 -8.78 2.24
N ALA A 113 -19.22 -8.08 3.36
CA ALA A 113 -19.51 -8.59 4.68
C ALA A 113 -21.00 -8.96 4.82
N SER A 114 -21.89 -8.07 4.36
CA SER A 114 -23.33 -8.31 4.32
C SER A 114 -23.68 -9.53 3.47
N LYS A 115 -23.00 -9.73 2.34
CA LYS A 115 -23.23 -10.89 1.46
C LYS A 115 -22.75 -12.22 2.05
N LEU A 116 -21.81 -12.16 2.99
CA LEU A 116 -21.23 -13.32 3.68
C LEU A 116 -21.88 -13.60 5.04
N ASP A 117 -22.84 -12.77 5.46
CA ASP A 117 -23.40 -12.77 6.83
C ASP A 117 -22.31 -12.58 7.91
N LEU A 118 -21.26 -11.81 7.61
CA LEU A 118 -20.20 -11.48 8.58
C LEU A 118 -20.68 -10.34 9.50
N PRO A 119 -20.63 -10.50 10.83
CA PRO A 119 -21.03 -9.44 11.76
C PRO A 119 -20.26 -8.13 11.58
N ASP A 120 -20.96 -7.00 11.71
CA ASP A 120 -20.40 -5.64 11.56
C ASP A 120 -19.15 -5.39 12.44
N GLU A 121 -19.12 -5.98 13.64
CA GLU A 121 -18.00 -5.87 14.58
C GLU A 121 -16.72 -6.51 14.05
N LEU A 122 -16.85 -7.51 13.17
CA LEU A 122 -15.74 -8.25 12.59
C LEU A 122 -15.24 -7.68 11.26
N VAL A 123 -15.97 -6.74 10.65
CA VAL A 123 -15.61 -6.15 9.35
C VAL A 123 -14.23 -5.51 9.38
N GLY A 124 -13.89 -4.80 10.47
CA GLY A 124 -12.61 -4.12 10.63
C GLY A 124 -11.38 -5.04 10.71
N TYR A 125 -11.58 -6.35 10.89
CA TYR A 125 -10.50 -7.34 10.89
C TYR A 125 -10.09 -7.81 9.48
N PHE A 126 -10.86 -7.41 8.46
CA PHE A 126 -10.62 -7.76 7.06
C PHE A 126 -10.35 -6.51 6.22
N SER A 127 -9.72 -6.69 5.08
CA SER A 127 -9.53 -5.63 4.09
C SER A 127 -9.55 -6.21 2.68
N LEU A 128 -9.76 -5.32 1.71
CA LEU A 128 -9.67 -5.64 0.28
C LEU A 128 -8.24 -5.42 -0.21
N PHE A 129 -7.73 -6.40 -0.96
CA PHE A 129 -6.40 -6.37 -1.55
C PHE A 129 -6.49 -6.51 -3.06
N LEU A 130 -5.71 -5.71 -3.78
CA LEU A 130 -5.48 -5.90 -5.20
C LEU A 130 -4.37 -6.94 -5.37
N VAL A 131 -4.68 -8.00 -6.10
CA VAL A 131 -3.80 -9.15 -6.33
C VAL A 131 -3.68 -9.40 -7.82
N GLN A 132 -2.47 -9.72 -8.28
CA GLN A 132 -2.20 -10.15 -9.64
C GLN A 132 -1.99 -11.67 -9.65
N GLU A 133 -2.83 -12.40 -10.37
CA GLU A 133 -2.67 -13.83 -10.60
C GLU A 133 -1.58 -14.08 -11.65
N ARG A 134 -0.77 -15.13 -11.41
CA ARG A 134 0.28 -15.59 -12.32
C ARG A 134 -0.19 -16.85 -13.05
N GLY A 135 0.34 -17.06 -14.24
CA GLY A 135 0.00 -18.24 -15.07
C GLY A 135 0.44 -19.59 -14.48
N ASP A 136 1.29 -19.59 -13.45
CA ASP A 136 1.78 -20.76 -12.73
C ASP A 136 0.88 -21.15 -11.53
N GLY A 137 -0.26 -20.49 -11.34
CA GLY A 137 -1.15 -20.68 -10.17
C GLY A 137 -0.73 -19.87 -8.94
N GLY A 138 0.40 -19.15 -9.00
CA GLY A 138 0.82 -18.19 -8.00
C GLY A 138 0.02 -16.89 -8.04
N CYS A 139 0.19 -16.06 -7.00
CA CYS A 139 -0.37 -14.72 -7.00
C CYS A 139 0.56 -13.72 -6.31
N THR A 140 0.64 -12.51 -6.83
CA THR A 140 1.41 -11.39 -6.27
C THR A 140 0.45 -10.41 -5.61
N TYR A 141 0.67 -10.08 -4.34
CA TYR A 141 -0.03 -8.94 -3.75
C TYR A 141 0.54 -7.64 -4.33
N VAL A 142 -0.36 -6.82 -4.87
CA VAL A 142 -0.01 -5.51 -5.41
C VAL A 142 -0.09 -4.46 -4.31
N ARG A 143 -1.21 -4.41 -3.57
CA ARG A 143 -1.43 -3.47 -2.45
C ARG A 143 -2.76 -3.75 -1.72
N LYS A 144 -2.88 -3.25 -0.49
CA LYS A 144 -4.15 -3.06 0.22
C LYS A 144 -4.88 -1.85 -0.39
N LEU A 145 -6.17 -1.97 -0.70
CA LEU A 145 -6.99 -0.84 -1.15
C LEU A 145 -7.19 0.14 0.01
N GLN A 146 -6.96 1.42 -0.24
CA GLN A 146 -7.10 2.49 0.77
C GLN A 146 -8.54 3.02 0.81
N GLU A 147 -8.92 3.68 1.91
CA GLU A 147 -10.28 4.18 2.12
C GLU A 147 -10.77 5.13 1.01
N PHE A 148 -9.87 5.96 0.46
CA PHE A 148 -10.20 6.91 -0.61
C PHE A 148 -10.33 6.28 -2.00
N GLU A 149 -9.95 5.02 -2.17
CA GLU A 149 -9.98 4.36 -3.48
C GLU A 149 -11.39 3.91 -3.83
N LEU A 150 -11.65 3.88 -5.15
CA LEU A 150 -12.84 3.29 -5.75
C LEU A 150 -12.47 1.89 -6.27
N PRO A 151 -12.84 0.78 -5.59
CA PRO A 151 -12.35 -0.55 -5.95
C PRO A 151 -12.66 -0.94 -7.40
N TYR A 152 -13.84 -0.59 -7.91
CA TYR A 152 -14.22 -0.84 -9.31
C TYR A 152 -13.29 -0.12 -10.30
N VAL A 153 -12.96 1.14 -10.03
CA VAL A 153 -12.06 1.93 -10.87
C VAL A 153 -10.63 1.41 -10.77
N SER A 154 -10.18 1.07 -9.56
CA SER A 154 -8.83 0.55 -9.29
C SER A 154 -8.54 -0.75 -10.04
N ILE A 155 -9.52 -1.65 -10.20
CA ILE A 155 -9.32 -2.88 -11.00
C ILE A 155 -9.50 -2.64 -12.51
N THR A 156 -10.51 -1.86 -12.91
CA THR A 156 -10.85 -1.67 -14.34
C THR A 156 -9.77 -0.89 -15.08
N SER A 157 -9.18 0.12 -14.43
CA SER A 157 -8.10 0.95 -15.00
C SER A 157 -6.81 0.17 -15.34
N LEU A 158 -6.64 -1.04 -14.82
CA LEU A 158 -5.48 -1.89 -15.13
C LEU A 158 -5.61 -2.62 -16.48
N HIS A 159 -6.81 -2.65 -17.07
CA HIS A 159 -7.09 -3.25 -18.39
C HIS A 159 -6.53 -4.67 -18.56
N SER A 160 -6.49 -5.46 -17.48
CA SER A 160 -5.92 -6.80 -17.51
C SER A 160 -6.75 -7.77 -16.65
N PRO A 161 -7.14 -8.94 -17.20
CA PRO A 161 -7.95 -9.91 -16.49
C PRO A 161 -7.20 -10.64 -15.38
N ASN A 162 -5.88 -10.48 -15.29
CA ASN A 162 -5.03 -11.13 -14.30
C ASN A 162 -5.14 -10.46 -12.93
N TYR A 163 -5.75 -9.28 -12.83
CA TYR A 163 -5.95 -8.61 -11.55
C TYR A 163 -7.29 -8.99 -10.94
N ARG A 164 -7.27 -9.19 -9.62
CA ARG A 164 -8.44 -9.57 -8.82
C ARG A 164 -8.43 -8.79 -7.51
N ILE A 165 -9.62 -8.51 -6.99
CA ILE A 165 -9.78 -8.00 -5.62
C ILE A 165 -10.07 -9.18 -4.70
N VAL A 166 -9.33 -9.27 -3.61
CA VAL A 166 -9.38 -10.37 -2.66
C VAL A 166 -9.72 -9.86 -1.26
N LEU A 167 -10.64 -10.54 -0.57
CA LEU A 167 -10.90 -10.33 0.86
C LEU A 167 -9.89 -11.14 1.69
N ARG A 168 -9.19 -10.47 2.61
CA ARG A 168 -8.22 -11.15 3.50
C ARG A 168 -8.21 -10.51 4.89
N LYS A 169 -7.85 -11.31 5.91
CA LYS A 169 -7.48 -10.81 7.24
C LYS A 169 -6.41 -9.72 7.11
N SER A 170 -6.57 -8.61 7.84
CA SER A 170 -5.73 -7.42 7.74
C SER A 170 -5.04 -7.00 9.05
N TYR A 171 -4.85 -7.93 9.98
CA TYR A 171 -4.17 -7.71 11.26
C TYR A 171 -2.97 -8.66 11.44
N TRP A 172 -2.00 -8.23 12.25
CA TRP A 172 -0.73 -8.92 12.43
C TRP A 172 -0.71 -9.82 13.65
N ASP A 173 -1.17 -9.29 14.79
CA ASP A 173 -1.22 -9.95 16.08
C ASP A 173 -2.22 -11.11 16.08
N THR A 174 -1.79 -12.23 16.64
CA THR A 174 -2.60 -13.44 16.74
C THR A 174 -3.62 -13.38 17.86
N ALA A 175 -3.48 -12.45 18.83
CA ALA A 175 -4.47 -12.26 19.89
C ALA A 175 -5.88 -11.96 19.33
N TYR A 176 -5.94 -11.20 18.23
CA TYR A 176 -7.17 -10.87 17.51
C TYR A 176 -7.82 -12.08 16.81
N ASP A 177 -7.11 -13.20 16.64
CA ASP A 177 -7.74 -14.41 16.09
C ASP A 177 -8.84 -14.93 17.02
N SER A 178 -8.72 -14.73 18.33
CA SER A 178 -9.74 -15.17 19.29
C SER A 178 -11.10 -14.52 19.02
N ASP A 179 -11.14 -13.20 18.87
CA ASP A 179 -12.33 -12.43 18.51
C ASP A 179 -13.00 -12.95 17.23
N VAL A 180 -12.20 -13.22 16.19
CA VAL A 180 -12.70 -13.63 14.87
C VAL A 180 -13.12 -15.10 14.83
N MET A 181 -12.47 -15.96 15.62
CA MET A 181 -12.77 -17.40 15.68
C MET A 181 -14.03 -17.73 16.49
N ASP A 182 -14.56 -16.79 17.27
CA ASP A 182 -15.78 -17.00 18.03
C ASP A 182 -17.04 -16.88 17.16
N ASP A 183 -16.95 -16.21 16.01
CA ASP A 183 -17.97 -16.23 14.97
C ASP A 183 -17.73 -17.35 13.93
N ARG A 184 -18.82 -17.94 13.43
CA ARG A 184 -18.76 -19.04 12.45
C ARG A 184 -18.23 -18.59 11.09
N VAL A 185 -18.63 -17.41 10.61
CA VAL A 185 -18.20 -16.88 9.31
C VAL A 185 -16.75 -16.43 9.39
N GLY A 186 -16.39 -15.69 10.44
CA GLY A 186 -15.01 -15.30 10.75
C GLY A 186 -14.07 -16.51 10.83
N LEU A 187 -14.46 -17.55 11.57
CA LEU A 187 -13.71 -18.81 11.63
C LEU A 187 -13.54 -19.48 10.27
N ASN A 188 -14.60 -19.49 9.44
CA ASN A 188 -14.52 -20.07 8.09
C ASN A 188 -13.55 -19.29 7.18
N LEU A 189 -13.56 -17.96 7.25
CA LEU A 189 -12.66 -17.11 6.48
C LEU A 189 -11.20 -17.31 6.91
N LEU A 190 -10.92 -17.32 8.21
CA LEU A 190 -9.58 -17.60 8.73
C LEU A 190 -9.10 -19.01 8.38
N TYR A 191 -9.98 -20.00 8.49
CA TYR A 191 -9.67 -21.38 8.12
C TYR A 191 -9.33 -21.50 6.64
N ALA A 192 -10.19 -20.98 5.75
CA ALA A 192 -9.96 -21.02 4.31
C ALA A 192 -8.65 -20.34 3.91
N GLN A 193 -8.35 -19.20 4.53
CA GLN A 193 -7.07 -18.51 4.35
C GLN A 193 -5.90 -19.38 4.83
N THR A 194 -6.00 -20.00 6.00
CA THR A 194 -4.93 -20.84 6.57
C THR A 194 -4.60 -22.02 5.67
N VAL A 195 -5.63 -22.71 5.15
CA VAL A 195 -5.44 -23.86 4.25
C VAL A 195 -4.72 -23.43 2.97
N SER A 196 -5.19 -22.36 2.33
CA SER A 196 -4.61 -21.83 1.10
C SER A 196 -3.19 -21.27 1.33
N ASP A 197 -2.92 -20.65 2.48
CA ASP A 197 -1.56 -20.21 2.87
C ASP A 197 -0.61 -21.42 3.06
N ILE A 198 -1.08 -22.56 3.58
CA ILE A 198 -0.28 -23.81 3.67
C ILE A 198 -0.03 -24.41 2.27
N GLU A 199 -1.08 -24.52 1.45
CA GLU A 199 -0.99 -25.09 0.08
C GLU A 199 -0.04 -24.29 -0.82
N ARG A 200 0.02 -22.97 -0.63
CA ARG A 200 0.95 -22.07 -1.33
C ARG A 200 2.36 -22.04 -0.74
N GLY A 201 2.60 -22.75 0.37
CA GLY A 201 3.89 -22.76 1.06
C GLY A 201 4.22 -21.47 1.82
N TRP A 202 3.23 -20.62 2.09
CA TRP A 202 3.38 -19.39 2.89
C TRP A 202 3.38 -19.69 4.38
N ILE A 203 2.83 -20.83 4.78
CA ILE A 203 3.00 -21.37 6.12
C ILE A 203 3.85 -22.63 5.98
N LEU A 204 5.09 -22.56 6.45
CA LEU A 204 5.96 -23.73 6.49
C LEU A 204 5.52 -24.65 7.62
N VAL A 205 5.14 -25.86 7.25
CA VAL A 205 4.79 -26.94 8.18
C VAL A 205 5.74 -28.11 7.98
N ASN A 206 6.25 -28.66 9.07
CA ASN A 206 7.03 -29.89 9.01
C ASN A 206 6.13 -31.09 8.68
N LYS A 207 6.75 -32.24 8.37
CA LYS A 207 6.01 -33.44 7.94
C LYS A 207 5.00 -33.94 8.98
N GLU A 208 5.31 -33.82 10.28
CA GLU A 208 4.43 -34.27 11.35
C GLU A 208 3.24 -33.31 11.54
N GLN A 209 3.50 -32.00 11.54
CA GLN A 209 2.47 -30.96 11.55
C GLN A 209 1.52 -31.12 10.37
N HIS A 210 2.06 -31.37 9.18
CA HIS A 210 1.24 -31.60 7.99
C HIS A 210 0.31 -32.80 8.15
N ARG A 211 0.79 -33.90 8.75
CA ARG A 211 -0.03 -35.09 9.03
C ARG A 211 -1.13 -34.79 10.07
N GLN A 212 -0.79 -34.07 11.14
CA GLN A 212 -1.76 -33.65 12.15
C GLN A 212 -2.84 -32.72 11.56
N LEU A 213 -2.43 -31.72 10.79
CA LEU A 213 -3.34 -30.77 10.14
C LEU A 213 -4.29 -31.48 9.19
N LYS A 214 -3.79 -32.42 8.38
CA LYS A 214 -4.64 -33.23 7.48
C LYS A 214 -5.70 -34.02 8.26
N SER A 215 -5.31 -34.65 9.38
CA SER A 215 -6.27 -35.35 10.25
C SER A 215 -7.34 -34.42 10.83
N LEU A 216 -6.96 -33.21 11.25
CA LEU A 216 -7.89 -32.21 11.78
C LEU A 216 -8.82 -31.64 10.70
N GLN A 217 -8.32 -31.46 9.47
CA GLN A 217 -9.10 -31.04 8.32
C GLN A 217 -10.16 -32.10 7.96
N GLU A 218 -9.79 -33.38 7.94
CA GLU A 218 -10.70 -34.51 7.71
C GLU A 218 -11.81 -34.59 8.77
N LYS A 219 -11.49 -34.24 10.02
CA LYS A 219 -12.45 -34.15 11.13
C LYS A 219 -13.30 -32.87 11.10
N GLY A 220 -13.06 -31.95 10.18
CA GLY A 220 -13.76 -30.66 10.11
C GLY A 220 -13.49 -29.72 11.29
N SER A 221 -12.43 -29.96 12.07
CA SER A 221 -12.11 -29.21 13.29
C SER A 221 -11.37 -27.90 12.98
N LYS A 222 -12.07 -26.97 12.32
CA LYS A 222 -11.51 -25.70 11.80
C LYS A 222 -10.78 -24.86 12.85
N LYS A 223 -11.36 -24.74 14.06
CA LYS A 223 -10.77 -23.99 15.18
C LYS A 223 -9.45 -24.62 15.62
N GLU A 224 -9.38 -25.95 15.72
CA GLU A 224 -8.15 -26.64 16.12
C GLU A 224 -7.06 -26.57 15.05
N VAL A 225 -7.42 -26.60 13.77
CA VAL A 225 -6.48 -26.35 12.66
C VAL A 225 -5.82 -24.99 12.84
N ARG A 226 -6.61 -23.93 13.08
CA ARG A 226 -6.08 -22.58 13.29
C ARG A 226 -5.21 -22.50 14.55
N LEU A 227 -5.69 -23.03 15.68
CA LEU A 227 -4.94 -23.04 16.94
C LEU A 227 -3.61 -23.81 16.83
N THR A 228 -3.57 -24.91 16.07
CA THR A 228 -2.34 -25.69 15.85
C THR A 228 -1.28 -24.84 15.15
N ILE A 229 -1.67 -24.10 14.11
CA ILE A 229 -0.77 -23.17 13.41
C ILE A 229 -0.28 -22.06 14.35
N LEU A 230 -1.17 -21.50 15.18
CA LEU A 230 -0.80 -20.46 16.14
C LEU A 230 0.17 -20.95 17.22
N ARG A 231 -0.04 -22.15 17.77
CA ARG A 231 0.78 -22.72 18.85
C ARG A 231 2.19 -23.08 18.43
N HIS A 232 2.37 -23.49 17.17
CA HIS A 232 3.67 -23.91 16.69
C HIS A 232 4.58 -22.74 16.32
N GLU A 233 4.13 -21.49 16.52
CA GLU A 233 4.76 -20.30 15.98
C GLU A 233 5.20 -20.55 14.53
N CYS A 234 4.41 -21.35 13.79
CA CYS A 234 4.77 -21.74 12.42
C CYS A 234 5.10 -20.45 11.74
N ILE A 235 6.37 -20.30 11.32
CA ILE A 235 6.91 -19.04 10.82
C ILE A 235 5.92 -18.62 9.76
N MET A 236 5.11 -17.63 10.11
CA MET A 236 4.12 -17.10 9.20
C MET A 236 4.99 -16.35 8.20
N LEU A 237 5.47 -17.07 7.19
CA LEU A 237 6.01 -16.52 5.96
C LEU A 237 4.79 -15.95 5.22
N LYS A 238 4.13 -14.97 5.86
CA LYS A 238 3.08 -14.19 5.25
C LYS A 238 3.70 -13.61 3.99
N PRO A 239 2.94 -13.70 2.90
CA PRO A 239 3.38 -14.19 1.60
C PRO A 239 4.86 -13.89 1.33
N PRO A 240 5.73 -14.90 1.12
CA PRO A 240 7.11 -14.61 0.77
C PRO A 240 7.08 -13.69 -0.44
N PHE A 241 7.73 -12.55 -0.31
CA PHE A 241 8.03 -11.72 -1.46
C PHE A 241 8.84 -12.55 -2.44
N ASP A 242 8.70 -12.26 -3.73
CA ASP A 242 9.49 -12.92 -4.75
C ASP A 242 10.98 -12.85 -4.39
N PRO A 243 11.77 -13.89 -4.72
CA PRO A 243 13.20 -13.87 -4.53
C PRO A 243 13.81 -12.57 -5.07
N CYS A 244 14.54 -11.86 -4.22
CA CYS A 244 15.06 -10.54 -4.50
C CYS A 244 16.51 -10.43 -4.04
N ILE A 245 17.08 -9.22 -4.11
CA ILE A 245 18.50 -8.97 -3.79
C ILE A 245 18.59 -8.08 -2.56
N THR A 246 19.57 -8.33 -1.70
CA THR A 246 19.89 -7.46 -0.56
C THR A 246 21.38 -7.18 -0.46
N ASP A 247 21.73 -6.14 0.31
CA ASP A 247 23.10 -5.82 0.69
C ASP A 247 23.55 -6.44 2.02
N PHE A 248 22.70 -7.26 2.64
CA PHE A 248 22.96 -7.90 3.92
C PHE A 248 22.91 -9.44 3.83
N PRO A 249 23.89 -10.18 4.41
CA PRO A 249 25.06 -9.68 5.15
C PRO A 249 26.15 -9.13 4.23
N GLU A 250 26.10 -9.43 2.94
CA GLU A 250 27.04 -8.98 1.92
C GLU A 250 26.28 -8.43 0.70
N LYS A 251 26.95 -7.61 -0.11
CA LYS A 251 26.32 -6.99 -1.28
C LYS A 251 25.98 -8.03 -2.35
N GLY A 252 24.73 -8.00 -2.80
CA GLY A 252 24.27 -8.83 -3.91
C GLY A 252 23.80 -10.22 -3.49
N CYS A 253 23.56 -10.46 -2.20
CA CYS A 253 22.99 -11.72 -1.74
C CYS A 253 21.55 -11.89 -2.25
N HIS A 254 21.22 -13.11 -2.68
CA HIS A 254 19.84 -13.48 -2.95
C HIS A 254 19.11 -13.71 -1.63
N VAL A 255 17.90 -13.17 -1.51
CA VAL A 255 17.09 -13.27 -0.30
C VAL A 255 15.64 -13.51 -0.64
N ILE A 256 14.97 -14.32 0.19
CA ILE A 256 13.51 -14.37 0.26
C ILE A 256 13.12 -13.63 1.54
N VAL A 257 12.28 -12.61 1.39
CA VAL A 257 11.81 -11.78 2.51
C VAL A 257 10.39 -12.21 2.87
N GLY A 258 10.11 -12.33 4.16
CA GLY A 258 8.78 -12.45 4.73
C GLY A 258 8.51 -11.30 5.70
N ALA A 259 7.26 -10.86 5.80
CA ALA A 259 6.85 -9.85 6.78
C ALA A 259 5.81 -10.44 7.73
N GLY A 260 5.99 -10.32 9.03
CA GLY A 260 5.06 -10.87 10.01
C GLY A 260 5.60 -10.77 11.42
N ASN A 261 4.76 -11.00 12.44
CA ASN A 261 5.19 -11.04 13.84
C ASN A 261 6.02 -9.80 14.30
N ASN A 262 5.72 -8.62 13.76
CA ASN A 262 6.45 -7.38 14.01
C ASN A 262 7.93 -7.45 13.61
N GLU A 263 8.26 -8.21 12.56
CA GLU A 263 9.61 -8.39 12.02
C GLU A 263 9.59 -8.58 10.48
N LEU A 264 10.74 -8.30 9.85
CA LEU A 264 11.07 -8.80 8.52
C LEU A 264 12.00 -10.00 8.65
N ASN A 265 11.59 -11.15 8.13
CA ASN A 265 12.35 -12.38 8.11
C ASN A 265 13.07 -12.53 6.78
N PHE A 266 14.38 -12.76 6.85
CA PHE A 266 15.28 -12.86 5.71
C PHE A 266 15.79 -14.29 5.62
N HIS A 267 15.54 -14.96 4.50
CA HIS A 267 16.11 -16.25 4.16
C HIS A 267 17.16 -15.99 3.09
N VAL A 268 18.40 -15.74 3.52
CA VAL A 268 19.49 -15.30 2.66
C VAL A 268 20.26 -16.51 2.15
N LYS A 269 20.43 -16.57 0.83
CA LYS A 269 21.30 -17.53 0.15
C LYS A 269 22.69 -16.90 -0.01
N LEU A 270 23.67 -17.42 0.72
CA LEU A 270 25.06 -16.99 0.63
C LEU A 270 25.72 -17.49 -0.67
N PRO A 271 26.83 -16.85 -1.12
CA PRO A 271 27.62 -17.33 -2.25
C PRO A 271 28.16 -18.77 -2.07
N SER A 272 28.29 -19.23 -0.81
CA SER A 272 28.69 -20.59 -0.45
C SER A 272 27.56 -21.63 -0.57
N ASP A 273 26.41 -21.27 -1.17
CA ASP A 273 25.19 -22.08 -1.29
C ASP A 273 24.54 -22.46 0.06
N GLN A 274 25.01 -21.85 1.16
CA GLN A 274 24.42 -21.99 2.48
C GLN A 274 23.25 -21.01 2.66
N MET A 275 22.15 -21.51 3.23
CA MET A 275 21.01 -20.68 3.64
C MET A 275 21.23 -20.19 5.07
N LYS A 276 21.09 -18.88 5.29
CA LYS A 276 21.08 -18.26 6.62
C LYS A 276 19.77 -17.52 6.84
N GLU A 277 19.23 -17.65 8.04
CA GLU A 277 18.05 -16.92 8.46
C GLU A 277 18.45 -15.71 9.31
N GLY A 278 17.78 -14.59 9.09
CA GLY A 278 17.90 -13.37 9.88
C GLY A 278 16.54 -12.75 10.14
N SER A 279 16.32 -12.18 11.32
CA SER A 279 15.09 -11.47 11.67
C SER A 279 15.40 -10.02 12.04
N PHE A 280 14.66 -9.10 11.45
CA PHE A 280 14.72 -7.67 11.72
C PHE A 280 13.41 -7.20 12.38
N LYS A 281 13.42 -7.10 13.71
CA LYS A 281 12.31 -6.53 14.49
C LYS A 281 11.99 -5.09 14.11
N VAL A 282 10.72 -4.81 13.82
CA VAL A 282 10.22 -3.46 13.50
C VAL A 282 10.54 -2.46 14.62
N THR A 283 10.49 -2.89 15.88
CA THR A 283 10.83 -2.06 17.05
C THR A 283 12.28 -1.58 17.11
N ARG A 284 13.17 -2.14 16.29
CA ARG A 284 14.59 -1.77 16.19
C ARG A 284 14.90 -1.00 14.90
N MET A 285 13.90 -0.75 14.07
CA MET A 285 14.04 0.09 12.88
C MET A 285 13.85 1.54 13.31
N ARG A 286 14.82 2.41 13.02
CA ARG A 286 14.68 3.86 13.26
C ARG A 286 13.75 4.47 12.22
N CYS A 287 14.04 4.18 10.96
CA CYS A 287 13.24 4.63 9.83
C CYS A 287 13.43 3.71 8.60
N TRP A 288 12.60 3.90 7.59
CA TRP A 288 12.77 3.29 6.27
C TRP A 288 12.41 4.23 5.13
N ARG A 289 12.86 3.93 3.92
CA ARG A 289 12.55 4.67 2.70
C ARG A 289 12.37 3.73 1.52
N VAL A 290 11.50 4.12 0.60
CA VAL A 290 11.37 3.47 -0.70
C VAL A 290 11.99 4.39 -1.74
N THR A 291 12.90 3.86 -2.55
CA THR A 291 13.54 4.59 -3.65
C THR A 291 13.20 3.93 -4.98
N SER A 292 13.01 4.78 -5.98
CA SER A 292 12.75 4.39 -7.35
C SER A 292 13.82 5.01 -8.24
N SER A 293 14.51 4.20 -9.01
CA SER A 293 15.50 4.66 -9.99
C SER A 293 15.13 4.18 -11.38
N VAL A 294 15.22 5.08 -12.35
CA VAL A 294 15.11 4.74 -13.76
C VAL A 294 16.53 4.46 -14.26
N PRO A 295 16.81 3.29 -14.87
CA PRO A 295 18.10 3.05 -15.48
C PRO A 295 18.35 4.11 -16.56
N VAL A 296 19.39 4.93 -16.39
CA VAL A 296 19.82 5.85 -17.44
C VAL A 296 20.40 5.01 -18.56
N ALA A 297 19.67 4.86 -19.67
CA ALA A 297 20.18 4.23 -20.86
C ALA A 297 21.35 5.07 -21.41
N ASN A 298 22.58 4.67 -21.12
CA ASN A 298 23.76 5.18 -21.80
C ASN A 298 23.75 4.62 -23.23
N GLY A 299 23.26 5.39 -24.18
CA GLY A 299 23.42 5.11 -25.61
C GLY A 299 22.18 5.42 -26.44
N THR A 300 22.39 6.23 -27.47
CA THR A 300 21.49 6.57 -28.58
C THR A 300 20.43 5.49 -28.90
N ALA A 301 19.18 5.69 -28.47
CA ALA A 301 18.05 4.89 -28.90
C ALA A 301 16.89 5.81 -29.31
N ASN A 302 16.36 5.56 -30.50
CA ASN A 302 15.25 6.29 -31.11
C ASN A 302 13.99 6.33 -30.21
N PRO A 303 13.22 7.44 -30.19
CA PRO A 303 12.07 7.63 -29.31
C PRO A 303 10.80 6.87 -29.73
N SER A 304 10.90 5.76 -30.46
CA SER A 304 9.75 5.08 -31.10
C SER A 304 9.50 3.64 -30.67
N SER A 305 9.96 3.22 -29.47
CA SER A 305 9.51 1.95 -28.90
C SER A 305 9.03 2.12 -27.46
N SER A 306 7.76 1.80 -27.22
CA SER A 306 7.09 1.73 -25.93
C SER A 306 7.58 0.53 -25.09
N SER A 307 8.90 0.40 -24.97
CA SER A 307 9.50 -0.56 -24.05
C SER A 307 9.25 -0.09 -22.62
N LYS A 308 8.63 -0.94 -21.80
CA LYS A 308 8.42 -0.68 -20.37
C LYS A 308 9.76 -0.28 -19.75
N CYS A 309 9.88 0.96 -19.28
CA CYS A 309 11.01 1.35 -18.43
C CYS A 309 11.01 0.45 -17.20
N ASP A 310 12.04 -0.37 -17.05
CA ASP A 310 12.17 -1.26 -15.90
C ASP A 310 12.62 -0.43 -14.70
N VAL A 311 11.66 -0.04 -13.86
CA VAL A 311 11.89 0.82 -12.70
C VAL A 311 12.51 -0.04 -11.60
N LYS A 312 13.74 0.30 -11.19
CA LYS A 312 14.40 -0.37 -10.07
C LYS A 312 13.87 0.21 -8.76
N LEU A 313 13.12 -0.61 -8.02
CA LEU A 313 12.60 -0.28 -6.70
C LEU A 313 13.46 -0.88 -5.59
N GLU A 314 13.68 -0.08 -4.55
CA GLU A 314 14.46 -0.47 -3.37
C GLU A 314 13.74 -0.05 -2.09
N LEU A 315 13.73 -0.93 -1.09
CA LEU A 315 13.37 -0.62 0.29
C LEU A 315 14.66 -0.60 1.09
N ALA A 316 14.97 0.54 1.71
CA ALA A 316 16.09 0.64 2.65
C ALA A 316 15.56 0.98 4.03
N PHE A 317 16.02 0.28 5.07
CA PHE A 317 15.67 0.57 6.45
C PHE A 317 16.92 0.67 7.32
N GLU A 318 16.85 1.54 8.31
CA GLU A 318 17.94 1.77 9.25
C GLU A 318 17.69 1.00 10.53
N TYR A 319 18.59 0.07 10.82
CA TYR A 319 18.42 -0.93 11.86
C TYR A 319 19.43 -0.77 12.98
N LEU A 320 18.96 -0.79 14.23
CA LEU A 320 19.83 -0.86 15.39
C LEU A 320 20.41 -2.27 15.52
N MET A 321 21.67 -2.45 15.12
CA MET A 321 22.36 -3.75 15.12
C MET A 321 22.82 -4.13 16.53
N SER A 322 23.33 -3.15 17.27
CA SER A 322 23.73 -3.23 18.68
C SER A 322 23.62 -1.84 19.30
N LYS A 323 23.83 -1.70 20.61
CA LYS A 323 23.86 -0.39 21.27
C LYS A 323 24.75 0.59 20.48
N ASP A 324 24.23 1.77 20.19
CA ASP A 324 24.89 2.86 19.46
C ASP A 324 25.36 2.49 18.02
N ARG A 325 24.88 1.38 17.44
CA ARG A 325 25.28 0.93 16.09
C ARG A 325 24.08 0.77 15.17
N LEU A 326 23.77 1.84 14.45
CA LEU A 326 22.79 1.84 13.36
C LEU A 326 23.44 1.45 12.04
N GLN A 327 22.73 0.65 11.24
CA GLN A 327 23.18 0.22 9.91
C GLN A 327 22.00 0.23 8.93
N TRP A 328 22.24 0.72 7.72
CA TRP A 328 21.29 0.61 6.62
C TRP A 328 21.33 -0.79 6.01
N VAL A 329 20.15 -1.38 5.84
CA VAL A 329 19.93 -2.61 5.09
C VAL A 329 19.01 -2.28 3.92
N THR A 330 19.42 -2.68 2.73
CA THR A 330 18.72 -2.39 1.46
C THR A 330 18.25 -3.70 0.83
N ILE A 331 16.99 -3.69 0.39
CA ILE A 331 16.37 -4.75 -0.40
C ILE A 331 16.02 -4.15 -1.76
N THR A 332 16.60 -4.69 -2.83
CA THR A 332 16.19 -4.39 -4.21
C THR A 332 15.12 -5.39 -4.63
N SER A 333 13.88 -4.93 -4.77
CA SER A 333 12.74 -5.77 -5.15
C SER A 333 11.67 -4.94 -5.85
N PRO A 334 11.01 -5.46 -6.91
CA PRO A 334 9.80 -4.86 -7.47
C PRO A 334 8.67 -4.71 -6.43
N GLN A 335 8.71 -5.48 -5.34
CA GLN A 335 7.74 -5.44 -4.26
C GLN A 335 8.16 -4.56 -3.07
N ALA A 336 9.18 -3.71 -3.20
CA ALA A 336 9.66 -2.82 -2.14
C ALA A 336 8.55 -1.94 -1.53
N ILE A 337 7.61 -1.46 -2.36
CA ILE A 337 6.46 -0.68 -1.91
C ILE A 337 5.54 -1.53 -1.01
N MET A 338 5.26 -2.78 -1.39
CA MET A 338 4.45 -3.67 -0.56
C MET A 338 5.15 -3.96 0.78
N MET A 339 6.45 -4.23 0.76
CA MET A 339 7.23 -4.41 1.99
C MET A 339 7.11 -3.18 2.92
N SER A 340 7.18 -1.97 2.36
CA SER A 340 6.97 -0.71 3.10
C SER A 340 5.55 -0.59 3.68
N ILE A 341 4.52 -1.02 2.94
CA ILE A 341 3.13 -1.05 3.44
C ILE A 341 3.00 -2.04 4.60
N CYS A 342 3.65 -3.20 4.53
CA CYS A 342 3.66 -4.15 5.65
C CYS A 342 4.35 -3.56 6.89
N LEU A 343 5.50 -2.89 6.73
CA LEU A 343 6.18 -2.21 7.83
C LEU A 343 5.27 -1.16 8.49
N GLN A 344 4.69 -0.27 7.69
CA GLN A 344 3.75 0.75 8.19
C GLN A 344 2.61 0.10 8.95
N SER A 345 1.98 -0.93 8.39
CA SER A 345 0.84 -1.60 9.03
C SER A 345 1.19 -2.29 10.35
N MET A 346 2.40 -2.85 10.47
CA MET A 346 2.88 -3.41 11.74
C MET A 346 3.14 -2.31 12.78
N VAL A 347 3.74 -1.18 12.37
CA VAL A 347 3.94 -0.01 13.24
C VAL A 347 2.60 0.56 13.73
N ASP A 348 1.65 0.78 12.82
CA ASP A 348 0.34 1.33 13.16
C ASP A 348 -0.38 0.45 14.20
N GLU A 349 -0.35 -0.88 14.02
CA GLU A 349 -0.96 -1.82 14.96
C GLU A 349 -0.26 -1.79 16.33
N LEU A 350 1.08 -1.71 16.36
CA LEU A 350 1.84 -1.56 17.60
C LEU A 350 1.47 -0.26 18.34
N MET A 351 1.30 0.85 17.61
CA MET A 351 0.90 2.15 18.17
C MET A 351 -0.53 2.14 18.72
N VAL A 352 -1.46 1.47 18.02
CA VAL A 352 -2.84 1.25 18.51
C VAL A 352 -2.83 0.44 19.80
N LYS A 353 -2.04 -0.65 19.87
CA LYS A 353 -1.93 -1.45 21.10
C LYS A 353 -1.30 -0.67 22.25
N LYS A 354 -0.26 0.12 21.99
CA LYS A 354 0.40 0.95 23.02
C LYS A 354 -0.55 1.98 23.62
N SER A 355 -1.48 2.51 22.82
CA SER A 355 -2.51 3.47 23.27
C SER A 355 -3.75 2.79 23.90
N GLY A 356 -3.77 1.45 24.02
CA GLY A 356 -4.92 0.70 24.54
C GLY A 356 -6.12 0.65 23.59
N GLY A 357 -5.92 1.01 22.31
CA GLY A 357 -6.96 0.91 21.28
C GLY A 357 -7.22 -0.51 20.83
N SER A 358 -8.34 -0.72 20.15
CA SER A 358 -8.71 -2.00 19.52
C SER A 358 -8.93 -1.80 18.02
N ILE A 359 -8.69 -2.84 17.22
CA ILE A 359 -8.99 -2.87 15.77
C ILE A 359 -10.52 -2.82 15.50
N LYS A 360 -11.34 -3.11 16.52
CA LYS A 360 -12.81 -3.06 16.42
C LYS A 360 -13.25 -1.76 15.77
N LYS A 361 -14.02 -1.89 14.70
CA LYS A 361 -14.50 -0.79 13.85
C LYS A 361 -14.99 0.35 14.74
N LYS A 362 -14.37 1.54 14.62
CA LYS A 362 -14.94 2.76 15.19
C LYS A 362 -16.26 2.99 14.47
N LYS A 363 -17.36 2.61 15.12
CA LYS A 363 -18.73 2.82 14.63
C LYS A 363 -18.82 4.28 14.19
N ARG A 364 -19.19 4.54 12.92
CA ARG A 364 -19.59 5.89 12.52
C ARG A 364 -20.69 6.33 13.49
N LEU A 365 -20.41 7.34 14.29
CA LEU A 365 -21.39 7.99 15.17
C LEU A 365 -22.36 8.76 14.25
N ASN A 366 -23.28 8.02 13.65
CA ASN A 366 -24.62 8.45 13.24
C ASN A 366 -25.33 7.23 12.66
N GLY A 367 -26.34 6.75 13.41
CA GLY A 367 -27.25 5.71 12.97
C GLY A 367 -28.15 6.24 11.87
N SER A 368 -27.72 6.11 10.63
CA SER A 368 -28.57 5.89 9.45
C SER A 368 -27.68 5.47 8.31
N PHE A 369 -28.01 4.35 7.67
CA PHE A 369 -27.48 3.98 6.36
C PHE A 369 -27.99 5.01 5.34
N GLN A 370 -27.31 6.14 5.24
CA GLN A 370 -27.45 7.05 4.12
C GLN A 370 -26.12 7.07 3.39
N ARG A 371 -26.14 6.56 2.15
CA ARG A 371 -25.17 6.93 1.13
C ARG A 371 -24.97 8.43 1.24
N SER A 372 -23.73 8.90 1.35
CA SER A 372 -23.45 10.33 1.41
C SER A 372 -24.14 10.99 0.21
N ASP A 373 -24.98 12.01 0.44
CA ASP A 373 -25.79 12.69 -0.60
C ASP A 373 -24.96 13.20 -1.80
N SER A 374 -23.64 13.23 -1.65
CA SER A 374 -22.65 13.48 -2.70
C SER A 374 -22.50 12.35 -3.75
N GLN A 375 -23.23 11.24 -3.64
CA GLN A 375 -23.22 10.11 -4.59
C GLN A 375 -24.49 10.00 -5.46
N GLN A 376 -25.31 11.05 -5.57
CA GLN A 376 -26.35 11.08 -6.60
C GLN A 376 -25.70 11.11 -7.99
N ALA A 377 -26.30 10.38 -8.95
CA ALA A 377 -25.94 10.42 -10.36
C ALA A 377 -26.18 11.82 -10.94
N VAL A 378 -25.23 12.71 -10.71
CA VAL A 378 -25.20 14.05 -11.28
C VAL A 378 -24.02 14.08 -12.22
N LYS A 379 -24.26 14.40 -13.49
CA LYS A 379 -23.19 14.83 -14.41
C LYS A 379 -22.41 15.91 -13.70
N SER A 380 -21.19 15.62 -13.26
CA SER A 380 -20.35 16.58 -12.57
C SER A 380 -20.16 17.80 -13.48
N PRO A 381 -20.55 19.01 -13.05
CA PRO A 381 -20.04 20.22 -13.68
C PRO A 381 -18.52 20.23 -13.49
N PRO A 382 -17.73 20.76 -14.44
CA PRO A 382 -16.30 20.93 -14.24
C PRO A 382 -16.06 21.74 -12.96
N LEU A 383 -15.13 21.29 -12.12
CA LEU A 383 -14.63 22.15 -11.05
C LEU A 383 -13.96 23.37 -11.69
N LEU A 384 -14.65 24.51 -11.53
CA LEU A 384 -14.34 25.91 -11.86
C LEU A 384 -15.12 26.46 -13.06
N ASP A 385 -16.21 27.15 -12.72
CA ASP A 385 -16.69 28.31 -13.48
C ASP A 385 -15.59 29.38 -13.44
N SER A 386 -15.36 30.04 -14.57
CA SER A 386 -14.31 31.05 -14.70
C SER A 386 -14.68 32.27 -13.85
N PRO A 387 -13.73 32.95 -13.17
CA PRO A 387 -14.06 34.21 -12.52
C PRO A 387 -14.43 35.24 -13.60
N ASP A 388 -15.67 35.73 -13.50
CA ASP A 388 -16.25 36.86 -14.25
C ASP A 388 -15.27 38.06 -14.27
N PRO A 389 -15.12 38.80 -15.40
CA PRO A 389 -14.03 39.74 -15.63
C PRO A 389 -14.22 41.09 -14.93
N SER A 390 -14.96 41.12 -13.83
CA SER A 390 -15.44 42.35 -13.18
C SER A 390 -14.89 42.52 -11.75
N ARG A 391 -13.59 42.29 -11.51
CA ARG A 391 -12.93 42.84 -10.31
C ARG A 391 -11.40 42.98 -10.45
N GLU A 392 -11.01 44.26 -10.51
CA GLU A 392 -9.71 44.92 -10.26
C GLU A 392 -8.39 44.20 -10.59
N GLN A 393 -7.63 44.87 -11.47
CA GLN A 393 -6.27 44.57 -11.90
C GLN A 393 -5.31 44.37 -10.71
N VAL A 394 -4.81 43.14 -10.54
CA VAL A 394 -3.58 42.89 -9.79
C VAL A 394 -2.42 42.70 -10.77
N VAL A 395 -1.39 43.49 -10.53
CA VAL A 395 -0.22 43.80 -11.34
C VAL A 395 0.47 42.57 -11.95
N LYS A 396 0.75 42.66 -13.25
CA LYS A 396 1.65 41.76 -14.01
C LYS A 396 3.00 41.61 -13.32
N LEU A 397 3.31 40.40 -12.85
CA LEU A 397 4.67 39.96 -12.50
C LEU A 397 5.14 38.88 -13.49
N SER A 398 4.91 39.12 -14.78
CA SER A 398 5.48 38.36 -15.89
C SER A 398 6.76 39.04 -16.38
N THR A 399 7.83 39.00 -15.58
CA THR A 399 9.23 39.24 -16.01
C THR A 399 10.16 39.07 -14.80
N LYS A 400 10.50 37.82 -14.44
CA LYS A 400 11.73 37.47 -13.68
C LYS A 400 11.92 35.94 -13.49
N LEU A 401 11.65 35.15 -14.52
CA LEU A 401 12.10 33.75 -14.57
C LEU A 401 12.83 33.50 -15.89
N SER A 402 14.05 34.05 -15.98
CA SER A 402 14.97 33.79 -17.08
C SER A 402 16.41 33.92 -16.59
N SER A 403 16.85 33.01 -15.70
CA SER A 403 18.26 32.70 -15.44
C SER A 403 18.44 31.73 -14.26
N VAL A 404 18.26 30.43 -14.47
CA VAL A 404 19.05 29.43 -13.72
C VAL A 404 19.45 28.33 -14.69
N SER A 405 20.68 28.43 -15.20
CA SER A 405 21.31 27.38 -15.98
C SER A 405 21.65 26.18 -15.10
N LEU A 406 21.29 24.99 -15.58
CA LEU A 406 21.76 23.71 -15.09
C LEU A 406 23.28 23.62 -15.24
N ARG A 407 24.03 23.57 -14.13
CA ARG A 407 25.43 23.10 -14.14
C ARG A 407 25.45 21.65 -13.66
N GLY A 408 25.93 20.77 -14.52
CA GLY A 408 26.24 19.39 -14.20
C GLY A 408 27.35 19.32 -13.16
N LEU A 409 27.22 18.38 -12.23
CA LEU A 409 28.26 18.05 -11.27
C LEU A 409 28.91 16.74 -11.68
N SER A 410 30.13 16.88 -12.18
CA SER A 410 31.12 15.84 -12.37
C SER A 410 31.54 15.24 -11.02
N SER A 411 31.93 13.98 -11.06
CA SER A 411 32.48 13.17 -9.96
C SER A 411 33.65 13.82 -9.21
N SER A 412 33.58 13.84 -7.88
CA SER A 412 34.76 13.75 -7.01
C SER A 412 34.42 13.19 -5.62
N ASN A 413 35.22 12.21 -5.21
CA ASN A 413 35.27 11.64 -3.86
C ASN A 413 35.66 12.69 -2.83
N SER A 414 34.92 12.82 -1.74
CA SER A 414 35.49 13.01 -0.39
C SER A 414 34.40 12.81 0.66
N ALA A 415 34.75 12.03 1.67
CA ALA A 415 33.95 11.74 2.85
C ALA A 415 34.27 12.77 3.93
N SER A 416 33.25 13.51 4.38
CA SER A 416 33.07 14.01 5.75
C SER A 416 31.98 15.10 5.77
N ASP A 417 31.10 15.01 6.76
CA ASP A 417 30.23 16.06 7.27
C ASP A 417 29.04 16.52 6.40
N ILE A 418 27.92 15.80 6.54
CA ILE A 418 26.58 16.36 6.27
C ILE A 418 25.87 16.60 7.61
N SER A 419 25.79 17.87 7.96
CA SER A 419 24.96 18.45 9.01
C SER A 419 23.48 18.09 8.81
N GLY A 420 22.99 17.14 9.62
CA GLY A 420 21.82 17.26 10.52
C GLY A 420 20.42 17.70 10.06
N ASN A 421 20.15 18.19 8.84
CA ASN A 421 18.84 18.81 8.57
C ASN A 421 18.11 18.44 7.26
N ASP A 422 18.60 17.44 6.51
CA ASP A 422 17.92 16.97 5.28
C ASP A 422 17.75 15.44 5.26
N PHE A 423 17.56 14.81 6.42
CA PHE A 423 17.32 13.38 6.50
C PHE A 423 15.82 13.05 6.42
N HIS A 424 15.38 12.53 5.27
CA HIS A 424 13.97 12.28 4.94
C HIS A 424 13.66 10.77 4.86
N GLY A 425 13.29 10.14 5.99
CA GLY A 425 12.88 8.72 6.07
C GLY A 425 11.57 8.55 6.84
N ASN A 426 10.79 7.51 6.57
CA ASN A 426 9.59 7.15 7.34
C ASN A 426 10.04 6.65 8.72
N TYR A 427 9.87 7.46 9.77
CA TYR A 427 10.25 7.06 11.12
C TYR A 427 9.30 6.00 11.66
N ALA A 428 9.86 4.96 12.28
CA ALA A 428 9.07 3.88 12.85
C ALA A 428 8.32 4.32 14.12
N PHE A 429 8.92 5.21 14.91
CA PHE A 429 8.34 5.74 16.14
C PHE A 429 8.71 7.22 16.27
N GLU A 430 7.72 8.08 16.50
CA GLU A 430 7.98 9.49 16.85
C GLU A 430 8.56 9.55 18.27
N GLY A 431 9.72 10.19 18.45
CA GLY A 431 10.25 10.53 19.77
C GLY A 431 11.27 9.57 20.39
N ILE A 432 11.80 8.58 19.66
CA ILE A 432 13.05 7.95 20.07
C ILE A 432 14.18 8.93 19.74
N GLY A 433 14.51 9.79 20.71
CA GLY A 433 15.79 10.51 20.70
C GLY A 433 16.94 9.52 20.90
N ASP A 434 18.17 9.96 20.65
CA ASP A 434 19.38 9.13 20.87
C ASP A 434 19.46 8.54 22.29
N ASP A 435 18.70 9.07 23.26
CA ASP A 435 18.63 8.61 24.64
C ASP A 435 17.77 7.33 24.87
N ASP A 436 16.93 6.94 23.90
CA ASP A 436 16.11 5.71 23.93
C ASP A 436 16.66 4.58 23.02
N LEU A 437 17.85 4.78 22.41
CA LEU A 437 18.62 3.81 21.60
C LEU A 437 19.86 3.25 22.35
#